data_AF-A0A9N6YY39-F1
#
_entry.id   AF-A0A9N6YY39-F1
#
_cell.length_a   1.000
_cell.length_b   1.000
_cell.length_c   1.000
_cell.angle_alpha   90.00
_cell.angle_beta   90.00
_cell.angle_gamma   90.00
#
_symmetry.space_group_name_H-M   'P 1'
#
loop_
_entity.id
_entity.type
_entity.pdbx_description
1 polymer ?
#
loop_
_entity_poly.entity_id
_entity_poly.type
_entity_poly.pdbx_seq_one_letter_code
_entity_poly.pdbx_strand_id
1 'polypeptide(L)'
;MGRTNPTYRDALRAIEERWTEFRLALRRRDQPRFDRLFEYAREHADASGLLNHQNPILPALFSIDLEQEAKLEDHEDRLETLEHRLNEQSNIEQSPDEGTSETTR
;
A
#
# COMPACT_ATOMS: atom_id res chain seq x y z
N MET A 1 18.67 -17.99 34.31
CA MET A 1 19.65 -17.42 33.37
C MET A 1 18.89 -16.60 32.34
N GLY A 2 19.39 -15.40 32.02
CA GLY A 2 18.62 -14.19 31.69
C GLY A 2 17.66 -14.31 30.52
N ARG A 3 16.39 -13.96 30.78
CA ARG A 3 15.35 -13.75 29.78
C ARG A 3 15.68 -12.44 29.07
N THR A 4 16.28 -12.51 27.89
CA THR A 4 16.32 -11.36 26.97
C THR A 4 14.88 -10.90 26.80
N ASN A 5 14.59 -9.62 27.06
CA ASN A 5 13.25 -9.08 26.86
C ASN A 5 12.88 -9.30 25.38
N PRO A 6 11.74 -9.94 25.05
CA PRO A 6 11.39 -10.21 23.66
C PRO A 6 11.34 -8.90 22.88
N THR A 7 11.95 -8.90 21.71
CA THR A 7 11.95 -7.72 20.83
C THR A 7 10.56 -7.53 20.22
N TYR A 8 10.29 -6.34 19.67
CA TYR A 8 9.07 -6.13 18.89
C TYR A 8 8.95 -7.15 17.74
N ARG A 9 10.08 -7.51 17.10
CA ARG A 9 10.11 -8.54 16.05
C ARG A 9 9.70 -9.92 16.57
N ASP A 10 10.11 -10.29 17.79
CA ASP A 10 9.68 -11.53 18.44
C ASP A 10 8.18 -11.51 18.74
N ALA A 11 7.70 -10.38 19.24
CA ALA A 11 6.29 -10.18 19.53
C ALA A 11 5.41 -10.23 18.27
N LEU A 12 5.87 -9.65 17.16
CA LEU A 12 5.18 -9.65 15.87
C LEU A 12 5.10 -11.06 15.29
N ARG A 13 6.20 -11.83 15.32
CA ARG A 13 6.21 -13.25 14.93
C ARG A 13 5.23 -14.07 15.77
N ALA A 14 5.19 -13.87 17.08
CA ALA A 14 4.23 -14.54 17.95
C ALA A 14 2.77 -14.14 17.65
N ILE A 15 2.51 -12.92 17.15
CA ILE A 15 1.18 -12.54 16.65
C ILE A 15 0.90 -13.30 15.34
N GLU A 16 1.80 -13.28 14.37
CA GLU A 16 1.63 -13.96 13.08
C GLU A 16 1.28 -15.45 13.25
N GLU A 17 2.02 -16.15 14.12
CA GLU A 17 1.76 -17.55 14.45
C GLU A 17 0.34 -17.78 15.00
N ARG A 18 -0.14 -16.89 15.90
CA ARG A 18 -1.49 -16.95 16.48
C ARG A 18 -2.60 -16.76 15.44
N TRP A 19 -2.31 -16.14 14.30
CA TRP A 19 -3.28 -15.89 13.24
C TRP A 19 -3.21 -16.91 12.09
N THR A 20 -2.40 -17.96 12.21
CA THR A 20 -2.27 -19.01 11.18
C THR A 20 -3.62 -19.64 10.83
N GLU A 21 -4.45 -19.98 11.82
CA GLU A 21 -5.78 -20.57 11.58
C GLU A 21 -6.73 -19.59 10.87
N PHE A 22 -6.66 -18.31 11.24
CA PHE A 22 -7.42 -17.27 10.54
C PHE A 22 -7.02 -17.19 9.07
N ARG A 23 -5.71 -17.19 8.79
CA ARG A 23 -5.17 -17.20 7.43
C ARG A 23 -5.64 -18.41 6.63
N LEU A 24 -5.68 -19.60 7.24
CA LEU A 24 -6.15 -20.82 6.59
C LEU A 24 -7.65 -20.74 6.24
N ALA A 25 -8.44 -20.07 7.07
CA ALA A 25 -9.87 -19.85 6.82
C ALA A 25 -10.16 -18.80 5.73
N LEU A 26 -9.18 -17.95 5.37
CA LEU A 26 -9.35 -16.96 4.31
C LEU A 26 -9.49 -17.62 2.93
N ARG A 27 -10.28 -16.97 2.05
CA ARG A 27 -10.33 -17.32 0.63
C ARG A 27 -8.93 -17.22 0.04
N ARG A 28 -8.60 -18.09 -0.92
CA ARG A 28 -7.29 -18.12 -1.61
C ARG A 28 -6.86 -16.75 -2.15
N ARG A 29 -7.81 -15.93 -2.62
CA ARG A 29 -7.55 -14.58 -3.13
C ARG A 29 -7.10 -13.57 -2.07
N ASP A 30 -7.41 -13.85 -0.80
CA ASP A 30 -7.19 -12.93 0.33
C ASP A 30 -5.96 -13.32 1.16
N GLN A 31 -5.49 -14.57 1.08
CA GLN A 31 -4.27 -15.01 1.76
C GLN A 31 -3.03 -14.17 1.39
N PRO A 32 -2.75 -13.85 0.11
CA PRO A 32 -1.60 -13.01 -0.21
C PRO A 32 -1.74 -11.56 0.30
N ARG A 33 -2.98 -11.05 0.43
CA ARG A 33 -3.22 -9.72 1.01
C ARG A 33 -2.95 -9.73 2.50
N PHE A 34 -3.37 -10.79 3.18
CA PHE A 34 -3.11 -11.00 4.60
C PHE A 34 -1.61 -11.11 4.89
N ASP A 35 -0.87 -11.88 4.08
CA ASP A 35 0.58 -12.05 4.24
C ASP A 35 1.31 -10.70 4.16
N ARG A 36 0.90 -9.81 3.23
CA ARG A 36 1.45 -8.44 3.12
C ARG A 36 1.24 -7.58 4.37
N LEU A 37 0.17 -7.79 5.14
CA LEU A 37 -0.06 -7.00 6.35
C LEU A 37 1.09 -7.19 7.35
N PHE A 38 1.62 -8.41 7.46
CA PHE A 38 2.76 -8.70 8.33
C PHE A 38 4.08 -8.22 7.72
N GLU A 39 4.17 -8.10 6.38
CA GLU A 39 5.31 -7.43 5.72
C GLU A 39 5.36 -5.94 6.08
N TYR A 40 4.23 -5.22 5.96
CA TYR A 40 4.15 -3.81 6.38
C TYR A 40 4.50 -3.62 7.85
N ALA A 41 3.96 -4.47 8.73
CA ALA A 41 4.30 -4.42 10.15
C ALA A 41 5.80 -4.67 10.44
N ARG A 42 6.50 -5.43 9.58
CA ARG A 42 7.95 -5.67 9.70
C ARG A 42 8.78 -4.51 9.18
N GLU A 43 8.35 -3.83 8.12
CA GLU A 43 9.06 -2.65 7.54
C GLU A 43 9.20 -1.52 8.58
N HIS A 44 8.21 -1.38 9.46
CA HIS A 44 8.18 -0.38 10.53
C HIS A 44 8.62 -0.93 11.91
N ALA A 45 9.26 -2.09 11.95
CA ALA A 45 9.65 -2.74 13.20
C ALA A 45 10.65 -1.93 14.04
N ASP A 46 11.51 -1.15 13.39
CA ASP A 46 12.53 -0.34 14.07
C ASP A 46 11.90 0.89 14.76
N ALA A 47 10.89 1.50 14.14
CA ALA A 47 10.09 2.56 14.75
C ALA A 47 9.21 2.01 15.90
N SER A 48 8.60 0.85 15.67
CA SER A 48 7.72 0.18 16.64
C SER A 48 8.45 -0.33 17.89
N GLY A 49 9.75 -0.66 17.76
CA GLY A 49 10.61 -1.12 18.86
C GLY A 49 10.94 -0.06 19.90
N LEU A 50 10.80 1.23 19.58
CA LEU A 50 11.14 2.36 20.47
C LEU A 50 10.18 2.51 21.65
N LEU A 51 8.92 2.11 21.48
CA LEU A 51 7.85 2.40 22.44
C LEU A 51 7.66 1.35 23.53
N ASN A 52 8.46 0.27 23.55
CA ASN A 52 8.32 -0.90 24.45
C ASN A 52 6.84 -1.21 24.75
N HIS A 53 6.02 -1.25 23.70
CA HIS A 53 4.57 -1.23 23.82
C HIS A 53 4.09 -2.51 24.49
N GLN A 54 3.25 -2.40 25.53
CA GLN A 54 2.66 -3.59 26.17
C GLN A 54 1.78 -4.38 25.19
N ASN A 55 1.25 -3.72 24.17
CA ASN A 55 0.47 -4.33 23.11
C ASN A 55 1.18 -4.18 21.75
N PRO A 56 1.87 -5.23 21.26
CA PRO A 56 2.55 -5.22 19.96
C PRO A 56 1.60 -5.14 18.75
N ILE A 57 0.29 -5.31 18.94
CA ILE A 57 -0.70 -5.18 17.87
C ILE A 57 -0.87 -3.73 17.43
N LEU A 58 -0.81 -2.77 18.36
CA LEU A 58 -1.04 -1.35 18.03
C LEU A 58 0.01 -0.81 17.05
N PRO A 59 1.33 -0.98 17.29
CA PRO A 59 2.33 -0.56 16.32
C PRO A 59 2.19 -1.29 14.98
N ALA A 60 1.83 -2.58 14.99
CA ALA A 60 1.59 -3.34 13.75
C ALA A 60 0.44 -2.75 12.92
N LEU A 61 -0.66 -2.35 13.57
CA LEU A 61 -1.79 -1.71 12.89
C LEU A 61 -1.42 -0.33 12.33
N PHE A 62 -0.68 0.50 13.07
CA PHE A 62 -0.18 1.77 12.53
C PHE A 62 0.75 1.58 11.34
N SER A 63 1.62 0.58 11.39
CA SER A 63 2.52 0.25 10.30
C SER A 63 1.75 -0.17 9.04
N ILE A 64 0.70 -0.99 9.22
CA ILE A 64 -0.19 -1.41 8.14
C ILE A 64 -0.93 -0.22 7.54
N ASP A 65 -1.45 0.67 8.38
CA ASP A 65 -2.21 1.85 7.97
C ASP A 65 -1.34 2.82 7.15
N LEU A 66 -0.11 3.09 7.60
CA LEU A 66 0.86 3.92 6.89
C LEU A 66 1.20 3.38 5.50
N GLU A 67 1.47 2.07 5.38
CA GLU A 67 1.76 1.43 4.09
C GLU A 67 0.54 1.37 3.17
N GLN A 68 -0.67 1.34 3.73
CA GLN A 68 -1.90 1.44 2.95
C GLN A 68 -2.11 2.86 2.43
N GLU A 69 -1.85 3.86 3.25
CA GLU A 69 -2.00 5.26 2.84
C GLU A 69 -1.00 5.66 1.75
N ALA A 70 0.25 5.24 1.87
CA ALA A 70 1.25 5.44 0.83
C ALA A 70 0.86 4.79 -0.51
N LYS A 71 0.14 3.67 -0.48
CA LYS A 71 -0.36 2.99 -1.70
C LYS A 71 -1.59 3.66 -2.27
N LEU A 72 -2.44 4.24 -1.43
CA LEU A 72 -3.56 5.05 -1.90
C LEU A 72 -3.04 6.28 -2.62
N GLU A 73 -2.07 7.00 -2.05
CA GLU A 73 -1.42 8.15 -2.68
C GLU A 73 -0.80 7.79 -4.04
N ASP A 74 0.00 6.72 -4.14
CA ASP A 74 0.57 6.24 -5.41
C ASP A 74 -0.51 5.93 -6.47
N HIS A 75 -1.63 5.35 -6.04
CA HIS A 75 -2.73 5.02 -6.93
C HIS A 75 -3.49 6.26 -7.39
N GLU A 76 -3.70 7.23 -6.51
CA GLU A 76 -4.32 8.52 -6.82
C GLU A 76 -3.46 9.30 -7.82
N ASP A 77 -2.16 9.42 -7.59
CA ASP A 77 -1.20 10.09 -8.50
C ASP A 77 -1.19 9.43 -9.89
N ARG A 78 -1.21 8.10 -9.92
CA ARG A 78 -1.24 7.35 -11.18
C ARG A 78 -2.56 7.53 -11.93
N LEU A 79 -3.68 7.60 -11.22
CA LEU A 79 -4.98 7.89 -11.82
C LEU A 79 -4.98 9.30 -12.42
N GLU A 80 -4.55 10.31 -11.67
CA GLU A 80 -4.46 11.69 -12.15
C GLU A 80 -3.59 11.77 -13.42
N THR A 81 -2.43 11.11 -13.42
CA THR A 81 -1.53 11.06 -14.58
C THR A 81 -2.21 10.42 -15.80
N LEU A 82 -2.95 9.33 -15.62
CA LEU A 82 -3.65 8.66 -16.71
C LEU A 82 -4.83 9.49 -17.24
N GLU A 83 -5.58 10.13 -16.35
CA GLU A 83 -6.67 11.04 -16.72
C GLU A 83 -6.17 12.25 -17.49
N HIS A 84 -5.06 12.86 -17.07
CA HIS A 84 -4.43 13.97 -17.79
C HIS A 84 -4.05 13.57 -19.22
N ARG A 85 -3.35 12.43 -19.38
CA ARG A 85 -2.95 11.92 -20.69
C ARG A 85 -4.14 11.63 -21.61
N LEU A 86 -5.22 11.07 -21.06
CA LEU A 86 -6.42 10.79 -21.83
C LEU A 86 -7.08 12.09 -22.30
N ASN A 87 -7.13 13.11 -21.44
CA ASN A 87 -7.66 14.43 -21.79
C ASN A 87 -6.81 15.10 -22.89
N GLU A 88 -5.49 15.07 -22.79
CA GLU A 88 -4.59 15.58 -23.84
C GLU A 88 -4.82 14.89 -25.19
N GLN A 89 -4.94 13.56 -25.20
CA GLN A 89 -5.24 12.80 -26.42
C GLN A 89 -6.60 13.18 -27.01
N SER A 90 -7.64 13.30 -26.18
CA SER A 90 -8.97 13.69 -26.63
C SER A 90 -9.02 15.12 -27.21
N ASN A 91 -8.25 16.06 -26.64
CA ASN A 91 -8.15 17.43 -27.16
C ASN A 91 -7.43 17.49 -28.51
N ILE A 92 -6.43 16.63 -28.72
CA ILE A 92 -5.72 16.51 -30.01
C ILE A 92 -6.66 15.92 -31.07
N GLU A 93 -7.43 14.88 -30.74
CA GLU A 93 -8.38 14.25 -31.66
C GLU A 93 -9.58 15.15 -32.02
N GLN A 94 -9.98 16.06 -31.12
CA GLN A 94 -11.03 17.07 -31.36
C GLN A 94 -10.57 18.29 -32.16
N SER A 95 -9.30 18.35 -32.54
CA SER A 95 -8.76 19.38 -33.44
C SER A 95 -8.51 18.87 -34.87
N PRO A 96 -9.51 18.34 -35.61
CA PRO A 96 -9.32 18.08 -37.04
C PRO A 96 -9.50 19.38 -37.83
N ASP A 97 -8.37 19.92 -38.28
CA ASP A 97 -8.24 20.70 -39.53
C ASP A 97 -9.05 22.01 -39.67
N GLU A 98 -8.62 23.10 -39.01
CA GLU A 98 -8.78 24.46 -39.55
C GLU A 98 -7.62 24.76 -40.52
N GLY A 99 -7.51 24.00 -41.60
CA GLY A 99 -6.29 24.01 -42.41
C GLY A 99 -6.44 23.85 -43.91
N THR A 100 -7.66 23.88 -44.48
CA THR A 100 -7.79 23.89 -45.95
C THR A 100 -9.00 24.72 -46.43
N SER A 101 -8.94 26.05 -46.29
CA SER A 101 -9.71 26.94 -47.18
C SER A 101 -8.75 27.67 -48.11
N GLU A 102 -8.55 27.02 -49.25
CA GLU A 102 -8.24 27.53 -50.58
C GLU A 102 -7.85 29.00 -50.70
N THR A 103 -6.54 29.18 -50.95
CA THR A 103 -6.08 30.09 -52.00
C THR A 103 -6.92 29.88 -53.26
N THR A 104 -7.78 30.82 -53.65
CA THR A 104 -8.16 31.05 -55.06
C THR A 104 -8.79 32.44 -55.23
N ARG A 105 -7.96 33.33 -55.79
CA ARG A 105 -8.23 34.26 -56.91
C ARG A 105 -9.10 35.50 -56.71
#